data_AF-A0A5X7K9N9-F1
#
_entry.id   AF-A0A5X7K9N9-F1
#
_cell.length_a   1.000
_cell.length_b   1.000
_cell.length_c   1.000
_cell.angle_alpha   90.00
_cell.angle_beta   90.00
_cell.angle_gamma   90.00
#
_symmetry.space_group_name_H-M   'P 1'
#
loop_
_entity.id
_entity.type
_entity.pdbx_description
1 polymer ?
#
loop_
_entity_poly.entity_id
_entity_poly.type
_entity_poly.pdbx_seq_one_letter_code
_entity_poly.pdbx_strand_id
1 'polypeptide(L)'
;MIYKSNVVDDPDVFTVRMKDDEVIVDVKPLNTGDPEDYRKLASKNLNILRDKSGEAIGFYGIVQTYTNQTDLRTLTGKDRYGRMDYIVAMNGEEKKLPSVTADYNGKLYYDQDGAPAKEADISLRYEERQISGTIIDKDRPFFSLEIDTRKSHEVDEDGSFMAALVGMNDRTDQTMHGYIEGGFYGKDGEIVAGSVRSKADNSWGGVFGGEKQE
;
A
#
# COMPACT_ATOMS: atom_id res chain seq x y z
N MET A 1 17.09 7.84 12.25
CA MET A 1 16.53 6.48 12.19
C MET A 1 15.14 6.60 11.59
N ILE A 2 14.83 5.90 10.50
CA ILE A 2 13.48 5.90 9.91
C ILE A 2 12.69 4.84 10.68
N TYR A 3 11.56 5.22 11.27
CA TYR A 3 10.69 4.28 11.98
C TYR A 3 9.97 3.39 10.94
N LYS A 4 9.87 2.08 11.21
CA LYS A 4 9.20 1.09 10.34
C LYS A 4 7.81 1.57 9.93
N SER A 5 7.46 1.36 8.65
CA SER A 5 6.16 1.72 8.11
C SER A 5 5.12 0.66 8.45
N ASN A 6 3.94 1.09 8.90
CA ASN A 6 2.74 0.29 8.82
C ASN A 6 1.97 0.70 7.55
N VAL A 7 1.05 -0.13 7.07
CA VAL A 7 -0.05 0.33 6.21
C VAL A 7 -0.95 1.17 7.11
N VAL A 8 -1.23 2.42 6.76
CA VAL A 8 -1.92 3.35 7.66
C VAL A 8 -3.16 3.93 6.98
N ASP A 9 -4.33 3.53 7.47
CA ASP A 9 -5.63 4.06 7.02
C ASP A 9 -5.90 5.47 7.60
N ASP A 10 -5.34 5.82 8.76
CA ASP A 10 -5.40 7.17 9.36
C ASP A 10 -4.07 7.54 10.05
N PRO A 11 -3.18 8.28 9.38
CA PRO A 11 -1.90 8.65 9.96
C PRO A 11 -2.02 9.77 10.99
N ASP A 12 -1.46 9.55 12.18
CA ASP A 12 -1.36 10.58 13.24
C ASP A 12 -0.59 11.85 12.83
N VAL A 13 0.12 11.80 11.70
CA VAL A 13 1.08 12.81 11.25
C VAL A 13 0.57 13.70 10.10
N PHE A 14 -0.43 13.27 9.33
CA PHE A 14 -1.04 14.01 8.22
C PHE A 14 -2.44 13.51 7.95
N THR A 15 -3.23 14.25 7.18
CA THR A 15 -4.45 13.75 6.55
C THR A 15 -4.26 13.72 5.05
N VAL A 16 -4.81 12.69 4.39
CA VAL A 16 -4.84 12.60 2.93
C VAL A 16 -6.26 12.68 2.46
N ARG A 17 -6.50 13.47 1.41
CA ARG A 17 -7.82 13.62 0.80
C ARG A 17 -7.69 13.86 -0.69
N MET A 18 -8.71 13.45 -1.42
CA MET A 18 -8.86 13.79 -2.84
C MET A 18 -9.72 15.04 -2.96
N LYS A 19 -9.30 16.00 -3.78
CA LYS A 19 -10.06 17.21 -4.11
C LYS A 19 -9.69 17.65 -5.52
N ASP A 20 -10.70 17.91 -6.35
CA ASP A 20 -10.51 18.42 -7.72
C ASP A 20 -9.50 17.57 -8.52
N ASP A 21 -9.62 16.23 -8.49
CA ASP A 21 -8.70 15.28 -9.14
C ASP A 21 -7.24 15.31 -8.66
N GLU A 22 -6.96 15.94 -7.52
CA GLU A 22 -5.65 15.95 -6.88
C GLU A 22 -5.68 15.30 -5.50
N VAL A 23 -4.58 14.62 -5.15
CA VAL A 23 -4.38 14.08 -3.79
C VAL A 23 -3.64 15.11 -2.94
N ILE A 24 -4.35 15.68 -1.98
CA ILE A 24 -3.84 16.67 -1.02
C ILE A 24 -3.37 15.95 0.24
N VAL A 25 -2.16 16.29 0.68
CA VAL A 25 -1.56 15.79 1.93
C VAL A 25 -1.37 16.98 2.85
N ASP A 26 -2.21 17.08 3.88
CA ASP A 26 -2.19 18.15 4.86
C ASP A 26 -1.47 17.64 6.12
N VAL A 27 -0.25 18.15 6.38
CA VAL A 27 0.58 17.70 7.51
C VAL A 27 0.06 18.29 8.81
N LYS A 28 -0.16 17.44 9.82
CA LYS A 28 -0.61 17.85 11.16
C LYS A 28 0.58 18.55 11.86
N PRO A 29 0.44 19.83 12.27
CA PRO A 29 1.52 20.57 12.93
C PRO A 29 1.87 19.95 14.28
N LEU A 30 3.08 20.25 14.77
CA LEU A 30 3.49 19.90 16.12
C LEU A 30 2.95 20.93 17.11
N ASN A 31 2.34 20.46 18.19
CA ASN A 31 1.84 21.31 19.27
C ASN A 31 2.69 21.12 20.54
N THR A 32 3.99 21.34 20.43
CA THR A 32 4.95 21.17 21.55
C THR A 32 5.18 22.45 22.36
N GLY A 33 4.74 23.60 21.84
CA GLY A 33 4.97 24.92 22.45
C GLY A 33 6.32 25.55 22.13
N ASP A 34 7.21 24.83 21.44
CA ASP A 34 8.48 25.35 20.93
C ASP A 34 8.30 25.80 19.46
N PRO A 35 8.56 27.08 19.11
CA PRO A 35 8.36 27.59 17.75
C PRO A 35 9.35 26.99 16.72
N GLU A 36 10.45 26.39 17.16
CA GLU A 36 11.43 25.72 16.30
C GLU A 36 11.03 24.26 15.96
N ASP A 37 9.96 23.76 16.58
CA ASP A 37 9.43 22.44 16.28
C ASP A 37 8.56 22.48 15.03
N TYR A 38 8.86 21.62 14.08
CA TYR A 38 8.10 21.51 12.85
C TYR A 38 7.97 20.09 12.36
N ARG A 39 6.86 19.86 11.66
CA ARG A 39 6.67 18.73 10.78
C ARG A 39 6.35 19.25 9.40
N LYS A 40 6.96 18.66 8.37
CA LYS A 40 6.70 19.04 6.98
C LYS A 40 6.62 17.83 6.07
N LEU A 41 5.91 18.00 4.96
CA LEU A 41 5.92 17.04 3.86
C LEU A 41 7.30 17.08 3.21
N ALA A 42 7.96 15.93 3.14
CA ALA A 42 9.26 15.81 2.49
C ALA A 42 9.08 15.40 1.02
N SER A 43 8.23 14.41 0.77
CA SER A 43 7.86 13.97 -0.57
C SER A 43 6.50 13.25 -0.55
N LYS A 44 5.84 13.17 -1.70
CA LYS A 44 4.69 12.28 -1.93
C LYS A 44 4.82 11.67 -3.32
N ASN A 45 4.52 10.39 -3.43
CA ASN A 45 4.35 9.67 -4.68
C ASN A 45 3.03 8.90 -4.57
N LEU A 46 1.94 9.53 -5.00
CA LEU A 46 0.58 8.97 -4.90
C LEU A 46 0.01 8.87 -6.31
N ASN A 47 -0.35 7.65 -6.71
CA ASN A 47 -0.95 7.34 -7.98
C ASN A 47 -2.47 7.35 -7.82
N ILE A 48 -3.15 8.14 -8.65
CA ILE A 48 -4.61 8.19 -8.67
C ILE A 48 -5.12 7.03 -9.50
N LEU A 49 -6.07 6.28 -8.95
CA LEU A 49 -6.77 5.20 -9.61
C LEU A 49 -8.08 5.74 -10.19
N ARG A 50 -8.30 5.49 -11.48
CA ARG A 50 -9.44 6.04 -12.22
C ARG A 50 -10.30 4.92 -12.79
N ASP A 51 -11.61 5.11 -12.77
CA ASP A 51 -12.54 4.19 -13.44
C ASP A 51 -12.44 4.34 -14.97
N LYS A 52 -13.17 3.49 -15.72
CA LYS A 52 -13.19 3.56 -17.20
C LYS A 52 -13.69 4.90 -17.76
N SER A 53 -14.43 5.69 -17.00
CA SER A 53 -14.88 7.03 -17.41
C SER A 53 -13.84 8.11 -17.16
N GLY A 54 -12.73 7.77 -16.48
CA GLY A 54 -11.67 8.69 -16.09
C GLY A 54 -11.91 9.36 -14.74
N GLU A 55 -12.98 8.99 -14.02
CA GLU A 55 -13.28 9.53 -12.69
C GLU A 55 -12.32 8.93 -11.66
N ALA A 56 -11.76 9.78 -10.79
CA ALA A 56 -10.88 9.32 -9.74
C ALA A 56 -11.68 8.61 -8.63
N ILE A 57 -11.39 7.32 -8.42
CA ILE A 57 -12.10 6.47 -7.45
C ILE A 57 -11.22 6.05 -6.26
N GLY A 58 -9.95 6.46 -6.27
CA GLY A 58 -9.04 6.22 -5.17
C GLY A 58 -7.59 6.57 -5.52
N PHE A 59 -6.68 6.22 -4.62
CA PHE A 59 -5.24 6.43 -4.81
C PHE A 59 -4.43 5.47 -3.94
N TYR A 60 -3.17 5.27 -4.33
CA TYR A 60 -2.21 4.51 -3.55
C TYR A 60 -0.78 5.03 -3.74
N GLY A 61 0.11 4.73 -2.79
CA GLY A 61 1.53 5.02 -2.91
C GLY A 61 2.17 5.42 -1.58
N ILE A 62 3.07 6.38 -1.62
CA ILE A 62 3.99 6.71 -0.54
C ILE A 62 3.86 8.18 -0.14
N VAL A 63 3.80 8.44 1.16
CA VAL A 63 3.98 9.78 1.75
C VAL A 63 5.20 9.77 2.67
N GLN A 64 6.08 10.75 2.51
CA GLN A 64 7.22 10.94 3.38
C GLN A 64 7.11 12.26 4.14
N THR A 65 7.23 12.20 5.46
CA THR A 65 7.28 13.37 6.32
C THR A 65 8.63 13.47 7.03
N TYR A 66 9.00 14.70 7.37
CA TYR A 66 10.15 15.00 8.19
C TYR A 66 9.69 15.73 9.46
N THR A 67 10.16 15.26 10.61
CA THR A 67 9.88 15.85 11.91
C THR A 67 11.18 16.31 12.57
N ASN A 68 11.19 17.55 13.03
CA ASN A 68 12.18 18.11 13.95
C ASN A 68 11.42 18.58 15.18
N GLN A 69 11.61 17.92 16.31
CA GLN A 69 10.89 18.24 17.55
C GLN A 69 11.83 18.24 18.74
N THR A 70 11.51 19.00 19.78
CA THR A 70 12.22 18.93 21.06
C THR A 70 12.07 17.54 21.65
N ASP A 71 13.18 16.98 22.14
CA ASP A 71 13.16 15.68 22.81
C ASP A 71 12.27 15.78 24.06
N LEU A 72 11.13 15.08 24.03
CA LEU A 72 10.13 15.12 25.09
C LEU A 72 10.60 14.44 26.39
N ARG A 73 11.65 13.62 26.34
CA ARG A 73 12.19 12.91 27.52
C ARG A 73 13.17 13.78 28.30
N THR A 74 14.00 14.53 27.60
CA THR A 74 15.03 15.37 28.22
C THR A 74 14.62 16.84 28.29
N LEU A 75 13.59 17.24 27.53
CA LEU A 75 13.13 18.63 27.34
C LEU A 75 14.25 19.57 26.87
N THR A 76 15.31 18.99 26.30
CA THR A 76 16.49 19.69 25.79
C THR A 76 17.00 18.98 24.54
N GLY A 77 17.47 19.73 23.54
CA GLY A 77 17.91 19.13 22.27
C GLY A 77 16.75 18.82 21.31
N LYS A 78 17.10 18.40 20.09
CA LYS A 78 16.15 18.17 18.99
C LYS A 78 16.27 16.74 18.47
N ASP A 79 15.14 16.04 18.43
CA ASP A 79 14.97 14.80 17.70
C ASP A 79 14.63 15.07 16.25
N ARG A 80 15.37 14.44 15.34
CA ARG A 80 15.21 14.57 13.89
C ARG A 80 15.00 13.20 13.27
N TYR A 81 13.83 13.00 12.66
CA TYR A 81 13.51 11.75 12.00
C TYR A 81 12.61 11.94 10.78
N GLY A 82 12.86 11.09 9.78
CA GLY A 82 11.96 10.91 8.65
C GLY A 82 11.02 9.75 8.93
N ARG A 83 9.80 9.86 8.43
CA ARG A 83 8.79 8.81 8.44
C ARG A 83 8.29 8.61 7.01
N MET A 84 8.11 7.36 6.63
CA MET A 84 7.51 6.98 5.36
C MET A 84 6.29 6.14 5.66
N ASP A 85 5.19 6.45 4.99
CA ASP A 85 3.91 5.78 5.15
C ASP A 85 3.43 5.30 3.78
N TYR A 86 2.96 4.05 3.71
CA TYR A 86 2.32 3.47 2.54
C TYR A 86 0.80 3.63 2.67
N ILE A 87 0.20 4.30 1.70
CA ILE A 87 -1.20 4.72 1.73
C ILE A 87 -1.93 4.04 0.58
N VAL A 88 -3.11 3.50 0.87
CA VAL A 88 -4.11 3.09 -0.11
C VAL A 88 -5.46 3.57 0.38
N ALA A 89 -6.23 4.22 -0.47
CA ALA A 89 -7.56 4.69 -0.13
C ALA A 89 -8.45 4.62 -1.36
N MET A 90 -9.60 3.97 -1.23
CA MET A 90 -10.57 3.76 -2.30
C MET A 90 -11.94 4.26 -1.85
N ASN A 91 -12.75 4.75 -2.79
CA ASN A 91 -14.16 4.97 -2.53
C ASN A 91 -14.85 3.61 -2.31
N GLY A 92 -15.32 3.35 -1.10
CA GLY A 92 -15.97 2.09 -0.75
C GLY A 92 -17.27 1.84 -1.52
N GLU A 93 -17.95 2.90 -1.99
CA GLU A 93 -19.15 2.77 -2.83
C GLU A 93 -18.85 2.23 -4.23
N GLU A 94 -17.60 2.37 -4.68
CA GLU A 94 -17.13 1.84 -5.97
C GLU A 94 -16.69 0.38 -5.88
N LYS A 95 -16.73 -0.24 -4.69
CA LYS A 95 -16.30 -1.64 -4.54
C LYS A 95 -17.23 -2.57 -5.31
N LYS A 96 -16.63 -3.46 -6.12
CA LYS A 96 -17.36 -4.25 -7.10
C LYS A 96 -16.71 -5.60 -7.35
N LEU A 97 -17.44 -6.69 -7.16
CA LEU A 97 -17.04 -8.02 -7.64
C LEU A 97 -16.98 -8.02 -9.18
N PRO A 98 -15.85 -8.42 -9.81
CA PRO A 98 -15.78 -8.53 -11.26
C PRO A 98 -16.75 -9.60 -11.78
N SER A 99 -17.47 -9.28 -12.86
CA SER A 99 -18.47 -10.18 -13.44
C SER A 99 -17.91 -11.23 -14.41
N VAL A 100 -16.65 -11.08 -14.80
CA VAL A 100 -15.96 -11.94 -15.78
C VAL A 100 -14.52 -12.15 -15.34
N THR A 101 -13.91 -13.23 -15.82
CA THR A 101 -12.46 -13.45 -15.73
C THR A 101 -11.70 -12.24 -16.24
N ALA A 102 -10.67 -11.83 -15.50
CA ALA A 102 -9.91 -10.63 -15.81
C ALA A 102 -8.50 -10.72 -15.23
N ASP A 103 -7.53 -10.26 -16.02
CA ASP A 103 -6.15 -10.05 -15.59
C ASP A 103 -5.95 -8.56 -15.24
N TYR A 104 -5.16 -8.29 -14.21
CA TYR A 104 -4.87 -6.95 -13.70
C TYR A 104 -3.36 -6.79 -13.58
N ASN A 105 -2.84 -5.67 -14.07
CA ASN A 105 -1.42 -5.33 -13.91
C ASN A 105 -1.30 -3.99 -13.18
N GLY A 106 -0.27 -3.88 -12.34
CA GLY A 106 -0.08 -2.70 -11.52
C GLY A 106 1.31 -2.62 -10.90
N LYS A 107 1.41 -1.73 -9.93
CA LYS A 107 2.63 -1.53 -9.13
C LYS A 107 2.36 -1.75 -7.65
N LEU A 108 3.33 -2.34 -6.99
CA LEU A 108 3.44 -2.42 -5.54
C LEU A 108 4.55 -1.47 -5.07
N TYR A 109 4.24 -0.60 -4.12
CA TYR A 109 5.23 0.14 -3.35
C TYR A 109 5.42 -0.51 -1.99
N TYR A 110 6.65 -0.86 -1.64
CA TYR A 110 6.92 -1.63 -0.44
C TYR A 110 8.22 -1.25 0.27
N ASP A 111 8.32 -1.61 1.55
CA ASP A 111 9.59 -1.70 2.28
C ASP A 111 9.97 -3.15 2.56
N GLN A 112 11.28 -3.37 2.73
CA GLN A 112 11.79 -4.64 3.23
C GLN A 112 13.07 -4.39 4.02
N ASP A 113 13.18 -4.97 5.21
CA ASP A 113 14.36 -4.94 6.08
C ASP A 113 14.89 -3.52 6.34
N GLY A 114 13.97 -2.56 6.47
CA GLY A 114 14.29 -1.16 6.71
C GLY A 114 14.81 -0.40 5.48
N ALA A 115 14.85 -1.01 4.30
CA ALA A 115 15.07 -0.33 3.04
C ALA A 115 13.71 0.10 2.43
N PRO A 116 13.39 1.41 2.44
CA PRO A 116 12.06 1.90 2.07
C PRO A 116 11.95 2.21 0.56
N ALA A 117 10.72 2.55 0.13
CA ALA A 117 10.41 3.08 -1.20
C ALA A 117 10.87 2.21 -2.37
N LYS A 118 10.64 0.90 -2.25
CA LYS A 118 10.90 -0.05 -3.33
C LYS A 118 9.66 -0.22 -4.19
N GLU A 119 9.86 -0.67 -5.42
CA GLU A 119 8.80 -0.92 -6.40
C GLU A 119 8.88 -2.35 -6.92
N ALA A 120 7.73 -2.99 -7.07
CA ALA A 120 7.60 -4.28 -7.74
C ALA A 120 6.41 -4.24 -8.72
N ASP A 121 6.45 -5.08 -9.74
CA ASP A 121 5.30 -5.31 -10.60
C ASP A 121 4.36 -6.29 -9.91
N ILE A 122 3.06 -6.01 -9.94
CA ILE A 122 2.02 -6.93 -9.47
C ILE A 122 1.14 -7.33 -10.66
N SER A 123 0.89 -8.63 -10.78
CA SER A 123 0.00 -9.21 -11.79
C SER A 123 -0.99 -10.12 -11.08
N LEU A 124 -2.27 -9.80 -11.16
CA LEU A 124 -3.36 -10.54 -10.52
C LEU A 124 -4.33 -11.06 -11.58
N ARG A 125 -4.96 -12.19 -11.31
CA ARG A 125 -6.01 -12.78 -12.13
C ARG A 125 -7.20 -13.14 -11.27
N TYR A 126 -8.35 -12.58 -11.62
CA TYR A 126 -9.65 -12.97 -11.10
C TYR A 126 -10.28 -14.00 -12.03
N GLU A 127 -10.75 -15.12 -11.46
CA GLU A 127 -11.48 -16.16 -12.18
C GLU A 127 -12.42 -16.88 -11.21
N GLU A 128 -13.72 -16.98 -11.53
CA GLU A 128 -14.69 -17.75 -10.75
C GLU A 128 -14.69 -17.46 -9.22
N ARG A 129 -14.64 -16.19 -8.81
CA ARG A 129 -14.51 -15.76 -7.41
C ARG A 129 -13.23 -16.21 -6.71
N GLN A 130 -12.18 -16.46 -7.46
CA GLN A 130 -10.85 -16.76 -6.95
C GLN A 130 -9.84 -15.75 -7.47
N ILE A 131 -8.82 -15.48 -6.66
CA ILE A 131 -7.70 -14.61 -7.01
C ILE A 131 -6.40 -15.42 -7.08
N SER A 132 -5.64 -15.23 -8.15
CA SER A 132 -4.28 -15.75 -8.29
C SER A 132 -3.36 -14.63 -8.79
N GLY A 133 -2.04 -14.84 -8.75
CA GLY A 133 -1.12 -13.82 -9.21
C GLY A 133 0.25 -13.83 -8.56
N THR A 134 1.07 -12.88 -8.98
CA THR A 134 2.46 -12.74 -8.59
C THR A 134 2.82 -11.28 -8.30
N ILE A 135 3.86 -11.11 -7.49
CA ILE A 135 4.56 -9.85 -7.24
C ILE A 135 6.02 -10.12 -7.59
N ILE A 136 6.59 -9.34 -8.51
CA ILE A 136 7.96 -9.54 -9.01
C ILE A 136 8.71 -8.22 -8.95
N ASP A 137 9.73 -8.16 -8.10
CA ASP A 137 10.74 -7.10 -8.16
C ASP A 137 11.87 -7.54 -9.11
N LYS A 138 11.95 -6.86 -10.27
CA LYS A 138 12.95 -7.16 -11.32
C LYS A 138 14.38 -6.82 -10.89
N ASP A 139 14.55 -5.80 -10.05
CA ASP A 139 15.85 -5.37 -9.54
C ASP A 139 16.27 -6.17 -8.31
N ARG A 140 15.31 -6.76 -7.61
CA ARG A 140 15.52 -7.61 -6.43
C ARG A 140 14.74 -8.92 -6.56
N PRO A 141 15.19 -9.85 -7.43
CA PRO A 141 14.45 -11.08 -7.71
C PRO A 141 14.13 -11.94 -6.49
N PHE A 142 14.91 -11.80 -5.40
CA PHE A 142 14.63 -12.46 -4.12
C PHE A 142 13.30 -12.03 -3.49
N PHE A 143 12.84 -10.79 -3.73
CA PHE A 143 11.50 -10.33 -3.43
C PHE A 143 10.55 -10.66 -4.59
N SER A 144 10.28 -11.95 -4.75
CA SER A 144 9.27 -12.45 -5.69
C SER A 144 8.30 -13.35 -4.94
N LEU A 145 7.02 -13.02 -5.00
CA LEU A 145 5.94 -13.65 -4.25
C LEU A 145 4.86 -14.14 -5.20
N GLU A 146 4.16 -15.20 -4.80
CA GLU A 146 2.97 -15.69 -5.49
C GLU A 146 1.85 -15.97 -4.48
N ILE A 147 0.62 -15.88 -4.94
CA ILE A 147 -0.55 -16.30 -4.16
C ILE A 147 -0.51 -17.82 -3.97
N ASP A 148 -0.55 -18.28 -2.72
CA ASP A 148 -0.58 -19.70 -2.35
C ASP A 148 -1.98 -20.29 -2.56
N THR A 149 -2.28 -20.70 -3.80
CA THR A 149 -3.58 -21.28 -4.22
C THR A 149 -3.95 -22.59 -3.51
N ARG A 150 -3.04 -23.16 -2.69
CA ARG A 150 -3.34 -24.30 -1.80
C ARG A 150 -4.09 -23.87 -0.53
N LYS A 151 -4.18 -22.57 -0.26
CA LYS A 151 -4.94 -21.95 0.83
C LYS A 151 -6.11 -21.16 0.27
N SER A 152 -6.97 -20.63 1.14
CA SER A 152 -8.07 -19.76 0.69
C SER A 152 -7.52 -18.55 -0.08
N HIS A 153 -8.18 -18.26 -1.19
CA HIS A 153 -7.92 -17.18 -2.12
C HIS A 153 -9.26 -16.79 -2.80
N GLU A 154 -10.34 -16.90 -2.03
CA GLU A 154 -11.68 -16.56 -2.47
C GLU A 154 -11.89 -15.04 -2.47
N VAL A 155 -12.79 -14.60 -3.33
CA VAL A 155 -13.26 -13.22 -3.45
C VAL A 155 -14.70 -13.16 -2.94
N ASP A 156 -14.91 -12.27 -1.97
CA ASP A 156 -16.19 -12.00 -1.33
C ASP A 156 -17.19 -11.38 -2.31
N GLU A 157 -18.47 -11.38 -1.93
CA GLU A 157 -19.55 -10.88 -2.80
C GLU A 157 -19.46 -9.38 -3.08
N ASP A 158 -18.85 -8.61 -2.17
CA ASP A 158 -18.59 -7.18 -2.35
C ASP A 158 -17.34 -6.91 -3.20
N GLY A 159 -16.56 -7.94 -3.54
CA GLY A 159 -15.31 -7.83 -4.28
C GLY A 159 -14.06 -7.71 -3.40
N SER A 160 -14.14 -7.84 -2.07
CA SER A 160 -12.94 -7.96 -1.23
C SER A 160 -12.27 -9.33 -1.34
N PHE A 161 -10.98 -9.39 -1.07
CA PHE A 161 -10.25 -10.64 -0.95
C PHE A 161 -9.11 -10.54 0.06
N MET A 162 -8.77 -11.69 0.62
CA MET A 162 -7.54 -11.90 1.37
C MET A 162 -6.94 -13.25 0.94
N ALA A 163 -5.67 -13.26 0.58
CA ALA A 163 -4.97 -14.47 0.19
C ALA A 163 -3.59 -14.57 0.83
N ALA A 164 -3.10 -15.79 1.01
CA ALA A 164 -1.75 -16.02 1.50
C ALA A 164 -0.72 -15.82 0.38
N LEU A 165 0.41 -15.20 0.70
CA LEU A 165 1.57 -15.06 -0.17
C LEU A 165 2.70 -16.00 0.29
N VAL A 166 3.46 -16.52 -0.66
CA VAL A 166 4.67 -17.32 -0.41
C VAL A 166 5.78 -16.91 -1.36
N GLY A 167 7.04 -17.09 -0.94
CA GLY A 167 8.21 -16.80 -1.78
C GLY A 167 8.30 -17.75 -2.97
N MET A 168 8.53 -17.19 -4.17
CA MET A 168 8.68 -17.98 -5.41
C MET A 168 10.03 -18.69 -5.50
N ASN A 169 11.10 -18.08 -4.95
CA ASN A 169 12.44 -18.66 -5.01
C ASN A 169 12.65 -19.81 -4.02
N ASP A 170 12.08 -19.66 -2.82
CA ASP A 170 12.07 -20.68 -1.78
C ASP A 170 10.75 -20.62 -1.00
N ARG A 171 9.86 -21.58 -1.28
CA ARG A 171 8.57 -21.67 -0.58
C ARG A 171 8.71 -22.10 0.88
N THR A 172 9.87 -22.58 1.30
CA THR A 172 10.15 -22.97 2.70
C THR A 172 10.58 -21.78 3.56
N ASP A 173 11.07 -20.70 2.94
CA ASP A 173 11.45 -19.46 3.63
C ASP A 173 10.21 -18.75 4.20
N GLN A 174 10.02 -18.90 5.51
CA GLN A 174 8.88 -18.33 6.23
C GLN A 174 8.94 -16.80 6.32
N THR A 175 10.09 -16.17 6.12
CA THR A 175 10.24 -14.71 6.20
C THR A 175 9.61 -14.01 4.99
N MET A 176 9.56 -14.71 3.86
CA MET A 176 8.90 -14.25 2.63
C MET A 176 7.41 -14.56 2.59
N HIS A 177 6.86 -15.24 3.60
CA HIS A 177 5.43 -15.54 3.64
C HIS A 177 4.66 -14.34 4.19
N GLY A 178 3.46 -14.13 3.66
CA GLY A 178 2.65 -12.99 4.03
C GLY A 178 1.20 -13.12 3.61
N TYR A 179 0.55 -11.97 3.55
CA TYR A 179 -0.83 -11.84 3.11
C TYR A 179 -0.93 -10.69 2.12
N ILE A 180 -1.82 -10.87 1.14
CA ILE A 180 -2.36 -9.81 0.30
C ILE A 180 -3.83 -9.61 0.69
N GLU A 181 -4.20 -8.37 0.93
CA GLU A 181 -5.55 -7.95 1.30
C GLU A 181 -5.94 -6.81 0.35
N GLY A 182 -7.11 -6.90 -0.27
CA GLY A 182 -7.52 -5.89 -1.25
C GLY A 182 -8.96 -6.01 -1.68
N GLY A 183 -9.31 -5.25 -2.71
CA GLY A 183 -10.61 -5.34 -3.34
C GLY A 183 -10.59 -4.89 -4.79
N PHE A 184 -11.66 -5.23 -5.49
CA PHE A 184 -11.95 -4.75 -6.83
C PHE A 184 -12.89 -3.55 -6.78
N TYR A 185 -12.68 -2.57 -7.65
CA TYR A 185 -13.37 -1.29 -7.66
C TYR A 185 -13.70 -0.82 -9.07
N GLY A 186 -14.63 0.13 -9.17
CA GLY A 186 -15.15 0.65 -10.43
C GLY A 186 -16.38 -0.13 -10.90
N LYS A 187 -17.10 0.42 -11.88
CA LYS A 187 -18.41 -0.07 -12.30
C LYS A 187 -18.40 -1.55 -12.74
N ASP A 188 -17.29 -1.99 -13.33
CA ASP A 188 -17.07 -3.36 -13.82
C ASP A 188 -16.00 -4.13 -13.01
N GLY A 189 -15.54 -3.56 -11.89
CA GLY A 189 -14.40 -4.10 -11.13
C GLY A 189 -13.07 -3.93 -11.86
N GLU A 190 -12.92 -2.88 -12.69
CA GLU A 190 -11.74 -2.65 -13.52
C GLU A 190 -10.46 -2.24 -12.76
N ILE A 191 -10.59 -1.84 -11.51
CA ILE A 191 -9.45 -1.45 -10.65
C ILE A 191 -9.27 -2.47 -9.54
N VAL A 192 -8.02 -2.79 -9.21
CA VAL A 192 -7.66 -3.58 -8.03
C VAL A 192 -6.69 -2.78 -7.16
N ALA A 193 -6.94 -2.74 -5.86
CA ALA A 193 -6.08 -2.02 -4.92
C ALA A 193 -6.10 -2.66 -3.54
N GLY A 194 -5.01 -2.49 -2.78
CA GLY A 194 -4.91 -3.03 -1.45
C GLY A 194 -3.51 -2.94 -0.87
N SER A 195 -3.22 -3.85 0.05
CA SER A 195 -1.96 -3.92 0.77
C SER A 195 -1.40 -5.33 0.86
N VAL A 196 -0.10 -5.40 1.16
CA VAL A 196 0.60 -6.65 1.44
C VAL A 196 1.40 -6.49 2.73
N ARG A 197 1.57 -7.59 3.47
CA ARG A 197 2.34 -7.60 4.72
C ARG A 197 2.96 -8.95 5.01
N SER A 198 4.13 -8.94 5.61
CA SER A 198 4.76 -10.16 6.12
C SER A 198 3.91 -10.80 7.22
N LYS A 199 3.94 -12.13 7.30
CA LYS A 199 3.10 -12.89 8.22
C LYS A 199 3.55 -12.77 9.68
N ALA A 200 4.86 -12.72 9.93
CA ALA A 200 5.42 -13.04 11.24
C ALA A 200 6.07 -11.87 11.98
N ASP A 201 6.63 -10.88 11.29
CA ASP A 201 7.67 -10.01 11.86
C ASP A 201 7.68 -8.56 11.35
N ASN A 202 6.73 -8.19 10.49
CA ASN A 202 6.72 -6.91 9.79
C ASN A 202 8.09 -6.59 9.16
N SER A 203 8.75 -7.61 8.57
CA SER A 203 10.00 -7.47 7.82
C SER A 203 9.79 -6.77 6.49
N TRP A 204 8.58 -6.88 5.93
CA TRP A 204 8.17 -6.19 4.72
C TRP A 204 6.67 -5.90 4.73
N GLY A 205 6.28 -4.85 4.01
CA GLY A 205 4.89 -4.48 3.78
C GLY A 205 4.78 -3.41 2.71
N GLY A 206 3.58 -3.20 2.18
CA GLY A 206 3.39 -2.25 1.10
C GLY A 206 1.94 -2.11 0.65
N VAL A 207 1.74 -1.25 -0.35
CA VAL A 207 0.45 -0.94 -0.96
C VAL A 207 0.54 -1.05 -2.47
N PHE A 208 -0.53 -1.55 -3.08
CA PHE A 208 -0.59 -1.76 -4.51
C PHE A 208 -1.85 -1.17 -5.12
N GLY A 209 -1.75 -0.91 -6.41
CA GLY A 209 -2.86 -0.56 -7.28
C GLY A 209 -2.57 -1.07 -8.69
N GLY A 210 -3.62 -1.47 -9.38
CA GLY A 210 -3.54 -2.02 -10.73
C GLY A 210 -4.85 -1.90 -11.49
N GLU A 211 -4.76 -2.08 -12.79
CA GLU A 211 -5.83 -1.89 -13.75
C GLU A 211 -6.07 -3.18 -14.54
N LYS A 212 -7.33 -3.45 -14.83
CA LYS A 212 -7.76 -4.55 -15.70
C LYS A 212 -7.13 -4.38 -17.08
N GLN A 213 -6.62 -5.47 -17.63
CA GLN A 213 -6.04 -5.53 -18.96
C GLN A 213 -7.14 -5.82 -20.00
N GLU A 214 -6.98 -5.25 -21.20
CA GLU A 214 -7.85 -5.51 -22.36
C GLU A 214 -7.61 -6.87 -23.00
#